data_AF-A0A7W6SJ34-F1
#
_entry.id   AF-A0A7W6SJ34-F1
#
_cell.length_a   1.000
_cell.length_b   1.000
_cell.length_c   1.000
_cell.angle_alpha   90.00
_cell.angle_beta   90.00
_cell.angle_gamma   90.00
#
_symmetry.space_group_name_H-M   'P 1'
#
loop_
_entity.id
_entity.type
_entity.pdbx_description
1 polymer ?
#
loop_
_entity_poly.entity_id
_entity_poly.type
_entity_poly.pdbx_seq_one_letter_code
_entity_poly.pdbx_strand_id
1 'polypeptide(L)'
;MAFLGRSPDTASFEDVRRYQLHLAASGVGVPTINQTVSTLRFFFKVTLKRREIVEHTHVIHEPRKLPVVLSVEEVARLLAAAPALKYKAALSVAYGAGLRAAEVVSLKVADIDSKRMVIRVEQGKGGKDRNIML
;
A
#
# COMPACT_ATOMS: atom_id res chain seq x y z
N MET A 1 -17.57 10.88 16.90
CA MET A 1 -17.14 11.12 18.29
C MET A 1 -15.69 10.69 18.43
N ALA A 2 -14.84 11.49 19.08
CA ALA A 2 -13.44 11.12 19.34
C ALA A 2 -13.38 10.13 20.51
N PHE A 3 -12.65 9.01 20.36
CA PHE A 3 -12.61 7.93 21.36
C PHE A 3 -12.10 8.40 22.73
N LEU A 4 -11.01 9.19 22.75
CA LEU A 4 -10.36 9.60 23.99
C LEU A 4 -11.05 10.80 24.67
N GLY A 5 -11.76 11.63 23.89
CA GLY A 5 -12.43 12.85 24.38
C GLY A 5 -11.50 13.93 24.96
N ARG A 6 -10.19 13.69 25.01
CA ARG A 6 -9.12 14.59 25.45
C ARG A 6 -7.92 14.49 24.52
N SER A 7 -6.92 15.34 24.74
CA SER A 7 -5.73 15.39 23.90
C SER A 7 -4.96 14.05 23.91
N PRO A 8 -4.58 13.48 22.74
CA PRO A 8 -3.93 12.16 22.63
C PRO A 8 -2.57 12.06 23.31
N ASP A 9 -1.88 13.18 23.51
CA ASP A 9 -0.61 13.26 24.25
C ASP A 9 -0.75 12.95 25.74
N THR A 10 -1.97 13.00 26.30
CA THR A 10 -2.27 12.61 27.68
C THR A 10 -2.66 11.13 27.82
N ALA A 11 -2.69 10.39 26.71
CA ALA A 11 -3.08 8.98 26.73
C ALA A 11 -2.13 8.15 27.59
N SER A 12 -2.71 7.17 28.28
CA SER A 12 -2.02 6.12 29.00
C SER A 12 -1.93 4.84 28.16
N PHE A 13 -1.11 3.89 28.60
CA PHE A 13 -1.08 2.54 28.02
C PHE A 13 -2.48 1.91 27.96
N GLU A 14 -3.26 2.06 29.02
CA GLU A 14 -4.60 1.49 29.13
C GLU A 14 -5.58 2.14 28.14
N ASP A 15 -5.44 3.44 27.86
CA ASP A 15 -6.26 4.11 26.85
C ASP A 15 -6.00 3.53 25.44
N VAL A 16 -4.73 3.26 25.12
CA VAL A 16 -4.34 2.64 23.84
C VAL A 16 -4.85 1.21 23.74
N ARG A 17 -4.74 0.43 24.82
CA ARG A 17 -5.29 -0.93 24.90
C ARG A 17 -6.82 -0.94 24.72
N ARG A 18 -7.54 -0.07 25.41
CA ARG A 18 -9.01 0.07 25.25
C ARG A 18 -9.38 0.48 23.84
N TYR A 19 -8.60 1.34 23.21
CA TYR A 19 -8.84 1.72 21.82
C TYR A 19 -8.68 0.54 20.86
N GLN A 20 -7.66 -0.29 21.04
CA GLN A 20 -7.51 -1.53 20.24
C GLN A 20 -8.68 -2.50 20.45
N LEU A 21 -9.12 -2.69 21.69
CA LEU A 21 -10.29 -3.53 22.00
C LEU A 21 -11.57 -2.96 21.38
N HIS A 22 -11.75 -1.64 21.43
CA HIS A 22 -12.87 -0.96 20.79
C HIS A 22 -12.86 -1.18 19.27
N LEU A 23 -11.71 -1.10 18.60
CA LEU A 23 -11.60 -1.40 17.17
C LEU A 23 -11.98 -2.86 16.89
N ALA A 24 -11.46 -3.81 17.66
CA ALA A 24 -11.81 -5.22 17.49
C ALA A 24 -13.32 -5.48 17.70
N ALA A 25 -13.93 -4.84 18.70
CA ALA A 25 -15.36 -4.96 18.99
C ALA A 25 -16.25 -4.25 17.96
N SER A 26 -15.75 -3.22 17.29
CA SER A 26 -16.49 -2.45 16.27
C SER A 26 -16.57 -3.16 14.92
N GLY A 27 -15.97 -4.35 14.78
CA GLY A 27 -16.04 -5.15 13.56
C GLY A 27 -15.21 -4.59 12.39
N VAL A 28 -14.25 -3.68 12.64
CA VAL A 28 -13.32 -3.25 11.59
C VAL A 28 -12.39 -4.38 11.17
N GLY A 29 -12.07 -4.44 9.89
CA GLY A 29 -11.19 -5.47 9.33
C GLY A 29 -9.79 -5.45 9.93
N VAL A 30 -9.15 -6.63 9.94
CA VAL A 30 -7.77 -6.84 10.42
C VAL A 30 -6.75 -5.87 9.80
N PRO A 31 -6.79 -5.55 8.48
CA PRO A 31 -5.89 -4.55 7.90
C PRO A 31 -5.98 -3.19 8.59
N THR A 32 -7.21 -2.73 8.87
CA THR A 32 -7.47 -1.45 9.52
C THR A 32 -6.94 -1.45 10.95
N ILE A 33 -7.13 -2.54 11.68
CA ILE A 33 -6.60 -2.68 13.04
C ILE A 33 -5.07 -2.60 13.00
N ASN A 34 -4.41 -3.38 12.14
CA ASN A 34 -2.95 -3.42 12.01
C ASN A 34 -2.35 -2.08 11.57
N GLN A 35 -3.01 -1.39 10.64
CA GLN A 35 -2.63 -0.04 10.24
C GLN A 35 -2.76 0.94 11.40
N THR A 36 -3.85 0.85 12.16
CA THR A 36 -4.05 1.69 13.34
C THR A 36 -2.98 1.44 14.41
N VAL A 37 -2.63 0.17 14.67
CA VAL A 37 -1.51 -0.18 15.56
C VAL A 37 -0.20 0.45 15.09
N SER A 38 0.08 0.39 13.78
CA SER A 38 1.28 0.98 13.20
C SER A 38 1.29 2.51 13.36
N THR A 39 0.15 3.17 13.14
CA THR A 39 -0.01 4.61 13.35
C THR A 39 0.18 5.00 14.82
N LEU A 40 -0.43 4.27 15.76
CA LEU A 40 -0.27 4.50 17.20
C LEU A 40 1.20 4.35 17.60
N ARG A 41 1.87 3.29 17.13
CA ARG A 41 3.29 3.06 17.37
C ARG A 41 4.12 4.22 16.85
N PHE A 42 3.87 4.69 15.64
CA PHE A 42 4.57 5.84 15.07
C PHE A 42 4.32 7.10 15.90
N PHE A 43 3.06 7.44 16.18
CA PHE A 43 2.68 8.64 16.91
C PHE A 43 3.32 8.69 18.30
N PHE A 44 3.20 7.63 19.10
CA PHE A 44 3.75 7.62 20.45
C PHE A 44 5.28 7.49 20.47
N LYS A 45 5.87 6.64 19.61
CA LYS A 45 7.32 6.42 19.58
C LYS A 45 8.10 7.57 18.95
N VAL A 46 7.61 8.11 17.84
CA VAL A 46 8.34 9.10 17.02
C VAL A 46 7.90 10.51 17.36
N THR A 47 6.60 10.80 17.30
CA THR A 47 6.09 12.16 17.51
C THR A 47 6.16 12.58 18.98
N LEU A 48 5.69 11.73 19.90
CA LEU A 48 5.62 12.06 21.33
C LEU A 48 6.82 11.56 22.14
N LYS A 49 7.68 10.71 21.56
CA LYS A 49 8.84 10.10 22.23
C LYS A 49 8.48 9.30 23.51
N ARG A 50 7.25 8.77 23.60
CA ARG A 50 6.70 7.97 24.71
C ARG A 50 6.50 6.51 24.27
N ARG A 51 7.61 5.80 24.03
CA ARG A 51 7.59 4.44 23.46
C ARG A 51 6.86 3.41 24.34
N GLU A 52 6.92 3.60 25.66
CA GLU A 52 6.39 2.71 26.69
C GLU A 52 4.88 2.48 26.58
N ILE A 53 4.15 3.45 26.04
CA ILE A 53 2.68 3.40 25.89
C ILE A 53 2.26 2.37 24.84
N VAL A 54 3.13 2.08 23.87
CA VAL A 54 2.80 1.24 22.72
C VAL A 54 3.57 -0.09 22.71
N GLU A 55 4.39 -0.36 23.72
CA GLU A 55 5.21 -1.58 23.79
C GLU A 55 4.37 -2.87 23.74
N HIS A 56 3.22 -2.88 24.40
CA HIS A 56 2.32 -4.05 24.42
C HIS A 56 1.17 -3.94 23.42
N THR A 57 1.29 -3.09 22.40
CA THR A 57 0.33 -3.11 21.29
C THR A 57 0.56 -4.35 20.44
N HIS A 58 -0.50 -5.07 20.09
CA HIS A 58 -0.40 -6.29 19.28
C HIS A 58 -0.94 -6.07 17.87
N VAL A 59 -0.21 -6.60 16.89
CA VAL A 59 -0.73 -6.76 15.53
C VAL A 59 -1.45 -8.11 15.45
N ILE A 60 -2.57 -8.13 14.76
CA ILE A 60 -3.36 -9.34 14.54
C ILE A 60 -2.81 -10.03 13.30
N HIS A 61 -2.59 -11.34 13.38
CA HIS A 61 -2.16 -12.11 12.22
C HIS A 61 -3.26 -12.12 11.16
N GLU A 62 -2.91 -11.72 9.94
CA GLU A 62 -3.79 -11.78 8.79
C GLU A 62 -3.29 -12.87 7.84
N PRO A 63 -4.09 -13.93 7.58
CA PRO A 63 -3.74 -14.93 6.60
C PRO A 63 -3.58 -14.28 5.22
N ARG A 64 -2.43 -14.51 4.58
CA ARG A 64 -2.20 -14.03 3.21
C ARG A 64 -3.13 -14.80 2.27
N LYS A 65 -4.08 -14.08 1.67
CA LYS A 65 -4.87 -14.62 0.55
C LYS A 65 -3.97 -14.77 -0.66
N LEU A 66 -4.12 -15.87 -1.39
CA LEU A 66 -3.46 -16.04 -2.67
C LEU A 66 -3.97 -14.95 -3.64
N PRO A 67 -3.07 -14.32 -4.41
CA PRO A 67 -3.50 -13.33 -5.39
C PRO A 67 -4.38 -14.01 -6.44
N VAL A 68 -5.52 -13.40 -6.72
CA VAL A 68 -6.36 -13.80 -7.86
C VAL A 68 -5.66 -13.27 -9.12
N VAL A 69 -5.24 -14.17 -9.99
CA VAL A 69 -4.62 -13.84 -11.27
C VAL A 69 -5.65 -13.97 -12.39
N LEU A 70 -5.65 -13.00 -13.31
CA LEU A 70 -6.52 -13.02 -14.48
C LEU A 70 -5.98 -14.01 -15.52
N SER A 71 -6.88 -14.69 -16.24
CA SER A 71 -6.53 -15.48 -17.42
C SER A 71 -6.08 -14.58 -18.57
N VAL A 72 -5.41 -15.15 -19.57
CA VAL A 72 -4.99 -14.41 -20.77
C VAL A 72 -6.19 -13.78 -21.49
N GLU A 73 -7.30 -14.50 -21.55
CA GLU A 73 -8.57 -14.04 -22.16
C GLU A 73 -9.21 -12.91 -21.36
N GLU A 74 -9.15 -12.97 -20.02
CA GLU A 74 -9.62 -11.88 -19.15
C GLU A 74 -8.78 -10.62 -19.32
N VAL A 75 -7.46 -10.75 -19.41
CA VAL A 75 -6.56 -9.64 -19.69
C VAL A 75 -6.84 -9.04 -21.06
N ALA A 76 -7.03 -9.88 -22.09
CA ALA A 76 -7.37 -9.40 -23.43
C ALA A 76 -8.68 -8.59 -23.44
N ARG A 77 -9.73 -9.08 -22.74
CA ARG A 77 -11.00 -8.35 -22.57
C ARG A 77 -10.81 -7.03 -21.82
N LEU A 78 -10.01 -7.03 -20.75
CA LEU A 78 -9.70 -5.82 -19.99
C LEU A 78 -9.02 -4.75 -20.85
N LEU A 79 -8.01 -5.14 -21.64
CA LEU A 79 -7.29 -4.25 -22.54
C LEU A 79 -8.16 -3.75 -23.69
N ALA A 80 -9.08 -4.58 -24.20
CA ALA A 80 -10.02 -4.19 -25.25
C ALA A 80 -11.08 -3.20 -24.74
N ALA A 81 -11.49 -3.30 -23.47
CA ALA A 81 -12.45 -2.41 -22.85
C ALA A 81 -11.87 -1.04 -22.43
N ALA A 82 -10.57 -0.80 -22.63
CA ALA A 82 -9.93 0.46 -22.26
C ALA A 82 -10.50 1.64 -23.08
N PRO A 83 -10.94 2.74 -22.43
CA PRO A 83 -11.73 3.78 -23.08
C PRO A 83 -10.94 4.70 -24.03
N ALA A 84 -9.60 4.64 -23.99
CA ALA A 84 -8.74 5.41 -24.88
C ALA A 84 -7.36 4.76 -25.03
N LEU A 85 -6.64 5.12 -26.10
CA LEU A 85 -5.30 4.61 -26.40
C LEU A 85 -4.32 4.81 -25.24
N LYS A 86 -4.41 5.94 -24.53
CA LYS A 86 -3.56 6.22 -23.35
C LYS A 86 -3.74 5.17 -22.24
N TYR A 87 -4.98 4.76 -21.97
CA TYR A 87 -5.28 3.78 -20.92
C TYR A 87 -4.91 2.37 -21.38
N LYS A 88 -5.16 2.06 -22.65
CA LYS A 88 -4.75 0.80 -23.25
C LYS A 88 -3.23 0.63 -23.16
N ALA A 89 -2.45 1.65 -23.55
CA ALA A 89 -1.00 1.64 -23.44
C ALA A 89 -0.54 1.48 -21.98
N ALA A 90 -1.11 2.25 -21.04
CA ALA A 90 -0.77 2.15 -19.62
C ALA A 90 -1.02 0.75 -19.05
N LEU A 91 -2.18 0.15 -19.36
CA LEU A 91 -2.53 -1.20 -18.90
C LEU A 91 -1.68 -2.28 -19.58
N SER A 92 -1.41 -2.14 -20.89
CA SER A 92 -0.55 -3.08 -21.63
C SER A 92 0.88 -3.07 -21.10
N VAL A 93 1.45 -1.89 -20.82
CA VAL A 93 2.78 -1.79 -20.23
C VAL A 93 2.78 -2.31 -18.79
N ALA A 94 1.75 -2.02 -17.99
CA ALA A 94 1.61 -2.57 -16.64
C ALA A 94 1.61 -4.10 -16.64
N TYR A 95 0.86 -4.71 -17.55
CA TYR A 95 0.77 -6.16 -17.70
C TYR A 95 2.06 -6.76 -18.28
N GLY A 96 2.53 -6.26 -19.41
CA GLY A 96 3.68 -6.82 -20.14
C GLY A 96 5.01 -6.65 -19.40
N ALA A 97 5.21 -5.52 -18.74
CA ALA A 97 6.44 -5.21 -18.00
C ALA A 97 6.30 -5.40 -16.47
N GLY A 98 5.14 -5.85 -15.97
CA GLY A 98 4.91 -6.04 -14.54
C GLY A 98 5.09 -4.77 -13.70
N LEU A 99 4.78 -3.60 -14.28
CA LEU A 99 4.92 -2.32 -13.58
C LEU A 99 3.82 -2.14 -12.53
N ARG A 100 4.18 -1.49 -11.43
CA ARG A 100 3.20 -1.04 -10.43
C ARG A 100 2.47 0.19 -10.93
N ALA A 101 1.25 0.41 -10.43
CA ALA A 101 0.45 1.58 -10.79
C ALA A 101 1.23 2.91 -10.66
N ALA A 102 1.96 3.11 -9.56
CA ALA A 102 2.77 4.32 -9.37
C ALA A 102 3.93 4.45 -10.38
N GLU A 103 4.52 3.32 -10.79
CA GLU A 103 5.60 3.28 -11.79
C GLU A 103 5.04 3.61 -13.18
N VAL A 104 3.85 3.09 -13.53
CA VAL A 104 3.16 3.41 -14.80
C VAL A 104 2.81 4.89 -14.90
N VAL A 105 2.27 5.47 -13.82
CA VAL A 105 1.87 6.89 -13.79
C VAL A 105 3.07 7.83 -13.85
N SER A 106 4.23 7.39 -13.35
CA SER A 106 5.46 8.20 -13.32
C SER A 106 6.35 7.99 -14.55
N LEU A 107 6.01 7.05 -15.44
CA LEU A 107 6.81 6.69 -16.60
C LEU A 107 6.88 7.84 -17.60
N LYS A 108 8.09 8.20 -18.02
CA LYS A 108 8.35 9.23 -19.04
C LYS A 108 8.67 8.58 -20.38
N VAL A 109 8.46 9.32 -21.46
CA VAL A 109 8.84 8.87 -22.82
C VAL A 109 10.35 8.57 -22.90
N ALA A 110 11.19 9.36 -22.22
CA ALA A 110 12.64 9.17 -22.18
C ALA A 110 13.08 7.88 -21.49
N ASP A 111 12.20 7.26 -20.70
CA ASP A 111 12.47 6.00 -20.01
C ASP A 111 12.29 4.77 -20.92
N ILE A 112 11.72 4.96 -22.11
CA ILE A 112 11.42 3.90 -23.07
C ILE A 112 12.49 3.89 -24.16
N ASP A 113 13.36 2.90 -24.13
CA ASP A 113 14.29 2.61 -25.22
C ASP A 113 13.65 1.59 -26.17
N SER A 114 12.96 2.09 -27.19
CA SER A 114 12.31 1.25 -28.19
C SER A 114 13.29 0.52 -29.12
N LYS A 115 14.57 0.93 -29.18
CA LYS A 115 15.58 0.24 -29.99
C LYS A 115 16.10 -1.00 -29.27
N ARG A 116 16.22 -0.92 -27.94
CA ARG A 116 16.66 -2.02 -27.09
C ARG A 116 15.52 -2.83 -26.50
N MET A 117 14.27 -2.39 -26.69
CA MET A 117 13.07 -2.96 -26.07
C MET A 117 13.22 -3.00 -24.54
N VAL A 118 13.58 -1.85 -23.94
CA VAL A 118 13.79 -1.72 -22.49
C VAL A 118 13.02 -0.52 -21.95
N ILE A 119 12.39 -0.72 -20.79
CA ILE A 119 11.88 0.36 -19.93
C ILE A 119 12.81 0.53 -18.74
N ARG A 120 13.27 1.77 -18.52
CA ARG A 120 13.94 2.18 -17.29
C ARG A 120 12.88 2.60 -16.27
N VAL A 121 12.89 1.98 -15.09
CA VAL A 121 12.05 2.40 -13.96
C VAL A 121 12.93 3.13 -12.97
N GLU A 122 12.80 4.44 -12.91
CA GLU A 122 13.45 5.27 -11.89
C GLU A 122 12.69 5.18 -10.57
N GLN A 123 13.43 5.09 -9.46
CA GLN A 123 12.84 5.05 -8.10
C GLN A 123 11.78 3.95 -7.89
N GLY A 124 12.06 2.73 -8.35
CA GLY A 124 11.27 1.55 -7.99
C GLY A 124 11.27 1.27 -6.49
N LYS A 125 10.62 0.17 -6.05
CA LYS A 125 10.52 -0.19 -4.62
C LYS A 125 11.87 -0.05 -3.88
N GLY A 126 11.90 0.79 -2.84
CA GLY A 126 13.10 1.04 -2.04
C GLY A 126 14.09 2.02 -2.66
N GLY A 127 13.66 2.83 -3.64
CA GLY A 127 14.50 3.85 -4.28
C GLY A 127 15.53 3.26 -5.25
N LYS A 128 15.28 2.07 -5.78
CA LYS A 128 16.21 1.38 -6.69
C LYS A 128 15.72 1.46 -8.12
N ASP A 129 16.60 1.87 -9.01
CA ASP A 129 16.38 1.84 -10.44
C ASP A 129 16.44 0.39 -10.95
N ARG A 130 15.59 0.06 -11.92
CA ARG A 130 15.65 -1.23 -12.62
C ARG A 130 15.29 -1.10 -14.10
N ASN A 131 15.91 -1.94 -14.92
CA ASN A 131 15.56 -2.08 -16.32
C ASN A 131 14.63 -3.28 -16.50
N ILE A 132 13.61 -3.14 -17.33
CA ILE A 132 12.64 -4.18 -17.63
C ILE A 132 12.61 -4.35 -19.15
N MET A 133 12.68 -5.61 -19.60
CA MET A 133 12.55 -5.93 -21.02
C MET A 133 11.08 -5.85 -21.44
N LEU A 134 10.84 -5.26 -22.62
CA LEU A 134 9.54 -5.13 -23.27
C LEU A 134 9.26 -6.32 -24.20
#